data_AF-A0A127BB89-F1
#
_entry.id   AF-A0A127BB89-F1
#
_cell.length_a   1.000
_cell.length_b   1.000
_cell.length_c   1.000
_cell.angle_alpha   90.00
_cell.angle_beta   90.00
_cell.angle_gamma   90.00
#
_symmetry.space_group_name_H-M   'P 1'
#
loop_
_entity.id
_entity.type
_entity.pdbx_description
1 polymer ?
#
loop_
_entity_poly.entity_id
_entity_poly.type
_entity_poly.pdbx_seq_one_letter_code
_entity_poly.pdbx_strand_id
1 'polypeptide(L)'
;MKLEKVRCEESLINFLTTLGIDIGDEENLPFVGKYFVEFRGVKYEGKSLDELESIITNLLGTYVVVPAYNEEKTIGKVLDELIEVFPPDRIIVVNDGSSDRTEEIAKSKGVNVITHLINRGLGGALGTGIAYALKKNARIIVTFDADGQHLIEDALKVMKPVVEGKANLAIGSRLKGDTSQMPLIKRIGNFGLDVITAIFAMKYVSDTQSGLRVISAECAKKIRITCDRYAVSSEIIVKAAKNKCKIVEVPIKAVYTEYSMKKGTNVIEGIKIALNLLLDAFRR
;
A
#
# COMPACT_ATOMS: atom_id res chain seq x y z
N MET A 1 -0.78 7.95 -19.30
CA MET A 1 0.66 7.73 -19.04
C MET A 1 1.39 8.57 -20.06
N LYS A 2 2.28 9.49 -19.66
CA LYS A 2 3.09 10.27 -20.62
C LYS A 2 4.45 9.60 -20.68
N LEU A 3 4.78 9.00 -21.82
CA LEU A 3 6.13 8.53 -22.11
C LEU A 3 6.86 9.70 -22.76
N GLU A 4 7.61 10.47 -21.97
CA GLU A 4 8.52 11.46 -22.55
C GLU A 4 9.89 10.81 -22.76
N LYS A 5 10.29 10.70 -24.04
CA LYS A 5 11.63 10.32 -24.53
C LYS A 5 12.00 8.83 -24.37
N VAL A 6 11.33 7.96 -25.13
CA VAL A 6 11.76 6.57 -25.34
C VAL A 6 12.05 6.34 -26.82
N ARG A 7 13.27 5.92 -27.17
CA ARG A 7 13.51 5.26 -28.44
C ARG A 7 13.11 3.80 -28.26
N CYS A 8 11.91 3.44 -28.67
CA CYS A 8 11.41 2.07 -28.61
C CYS A 8 11.81 1.30 -29.88
N GLU A 9 12.19 0.04 -29.76
CA GLU A 9 12.07 -0.88 -30.89
C GLU A 9 10.58 -1.01 -31.26
N GLU A 10 10.29 -1.27 -32.54
CA GLU A 10 8.94 -1.39 -33.10
C GLU A 10 8.05 -2.39 -32.33
N SER A 11 8.66 -3.41 -31.70
CA SER A 11 8.01 -4.38 -30.82
C SER A 11 7.40 -3.76 -29.55
N LEU A 12 8.13 -2.87 -28.86
CA LEU A 12 7.63 -2.19 -27.67
C LEU A 12 6.62 -1.10 -28.04
N ILE A 13 6.80 -0.43 -29.18
CA ILE A 13 5.77 0.49 -29.71
C ILE A 13 4.46 -0.25 -29.90
N ASN A 14 4.50 -1.38 -30.63
CA ASN A 14 3.32 -2.20 -30.85
C ASN A 14 2.68 -2.68 -29.54
N PHE A 15 3.46 -3.16 -28.57
CA PHE A 15 2.93 -3.56 -27.26
C PHE A 15 2.27 -2.38 -26.52
N LEU A 16 2.94 -1.24 -26.43
CA LEU A 16 2.40 -0.04 -25.76
C LEU A 16 1.15 0.48 -26.48
N THR A 17 1.11 0.40 -27.81
CA THR A 17 -0.08 0.70 -28.62
C THR A 17 -1.21 -0.29 -28.34
N THR A 18 -0.95 -1.60 -28.18
CA THR A 18 -1.98 -2.57 -27.75
C THR A 18 -2.55 -2.27 -26.36
N LEU A 19 -1.78 -1.56 -25.52
CA LEU A 19 -2.22 -1.08 -24.21
C LEU A 19 -2.83 0.34 -24.23
N GLY A 20 -2.93 0.99 -25.39
CA GLY A 20 -3.49 2.34 -25.55
C GLY A 20 -2.57 3.47 -25.09
N ILE A 21 -1.25 3.30 -25.23
CA ILE A 21 -0.22 4.22 -24.72
C ILE A 21 0.54 4.89 -25.88
N ASP A 22 0.54 6.22 -25.93
CA ASP A 22 1.18 7.08 -26.95
C ASP A 22 2.64 7.45 -26.57
N ILE A 23 3.55 7.51 -27.57
CA ILE A 23 5.02 7.45 -27.35
C ILE A 23 5.84 8.60 -27.99
N GLY A 24 5.30 9.45 -28.88
CA GLY A 24 6.00 10.64 -29.42
C GLY A 24 7.21 10.42 -30.38
N ASP A 25 7.64 11.47 -31.11
CA ASP A 25 8.49 11.42 -32.33
C ASP A 25 10.05 11.31 -32.15
N GLU A 26 10.73 10.79 -33.19
CA GLU A 26 12.02 10.05 -33.18
C GLU A 26 13.39 10.77 -33.43
N GLU A 27 13.48 12.07 -33.79
CA GLU A 27 14.72 12.60 -34.42
C GLU A 27 15.71 13.36 -33.50
N ASN A 28 16.74 12.66 -32.96
CA ASN A 28 18.18 13.07 -32.76
C ASN A 28 18.91 12.33 -31.60
N LEU A 29 19.97 11.54 -31.90
CA LEU A 29 20.55 10.43 -31.08
C LEU A 29 21.88 10.70 -30.33
N PRO A 30 22.20 10.00 -29.20
CA PRO A 30 23.07 8.79 -29.18
C PRO A 30 22.67 7.66 -28.16
N PHE A 31 23.43 6.54 -28.09
CA PHE A 31 23.11 5.23 -27.44
C PHE A 31 23.70 5.00 -26.01
N VAL A 32 23.19 3.95 -25.33
CA VAL A 32 23.55 3.29 -24.03
C VAL A 32 22.84 3.80 -22.75
N GLY A 33 21.92 3.03 -22.16
CA GLY A 33 21.45 3.29 -20.78
C GLY A 33 20.01 2.86 -20.46
N LYS A 34 19.74 2.61 -19.18
CA LYS A 34 18.50 2.09 -18.58
C LYS A 34 17.19 2.54 -19.25
N TYR A 35 16.31 1.59 -19.52
CA TYR A 35 14.91 1.82 -19.92
C TYR A 35 14.14 2.45 -18.75
N PHE A 36 13.21 3.36 -19.03
CA PHE A 36 12.36 3.92 -17.99
C PHE A 36 10.95 4.25 -18.48
N VAL A 37 10.02 4.27 -17.52
CA VAL A 37 8.65 4.78 -17.71
C VAL A 37 8.35 5.75 -16.58
N GLU A 38 7.66 6.85 -16.90
CA GLU A 38 7.14 7.76 -15.89
C GLU A 38 5.64 7.55 -15.68
N PHE A 39 5.27 7.28 -14.44
CA PHE A 39 3.88 7.13 -14.04
C PHE A 39 3.57 8.14 -12.92
N ARG A 40 2.76 9.14 -13.26
CA ARG A 40 2.27 10.18 -12.32
C ARG A 40 3.41 10.86 -11.53
N GLY A 41 4.48 11.26 -12.22
CA GLY A 41 5.63 11.96 -11.61
C GLY A 41 6.67 11.04 -10.95
N VAL A 42 6.44 9.72 -10.95
CA VAL A 42 7.43 8.74 -10.47
C VAL A 42 8.06 8.03 -11.66
N LYS A 43 9.38 8.17 -11.78
CA LYS A 43 10.20 7.46 -12.78
C LYS A 43 10.50 6.04 -12.31
N TYR A 44 10.26 5.03 -13.13
CA TYR A 44 10.60 3.62 -12.91
C TYR A 44 11.68 3.21 -13.89
N GLU A 45 12.72 2.51 -13.44
CA GLU A 45 13.87 2.16 -14.29
C GLU A 45 14.06 0.63 -14.39
N GLY A 46 14.20 0.14 -15.62
CA GLY A 46 14.56 -1.24 -15.96
C GLY A 46 15.88 -1.32 -16.73
N LYS A 47 16.59 -2.45 -16.64
CA LYS A 47 17.85 -2.70 -17.34
C LYS A 47 17.65 -3.32 -18.73
N SER A 48 16.48 -3.89 -19.00
CA SER A 48 16.08 -4.47 -20.28
C SER A 48 14.64 -4.07 -20.63
N LEU A 49 14.24 -4.34 -21.88
CA LEU A 49 12.84 -4.19 -22.32
C LEU A 49 11.91 -5.13 -21.53
N ASP A 50 12.32 -6.37 -21.26
CA ASP A 50 11.55 -7.31 -20.45
C ASP A 50 11.31 -6.79 -19.01
N GLU A 51 12.32 -6.13 -18.43
CA GLU A 51 12.17 -5.48 -17.12
C GLU A 51 11.18 -4.31 -17.21
N LEU A 52 11.21 -3.52 -18.29
CA LEU A 52 10.28 -2.41 -18.49
C LEU A 52 8.84 -2.92 -18.71
N GLU A 53 8.66 -3.97 -19.52
CA GLU A 53 7.37 -4.62 -19.75
C GLU A 53 6.81 -5.17 -18.43
N SER A 54 7.64 -5.82 -17.62
CA SER A 54 7.27 -6.30 -16.28
C SER A 54 6.83 -5.15 -15.37
N ILE A 55 7.56 -4.03 -15.37
CA ILE A 55 7.20 -2.81 -14.62
C ILE A 55 5.84 -2.28 -15.06
N ILE A 56 5.60 -2.12 -16.36
CA ILE A 56 4.33 -1.61 -16.90
C ILE A 56 3.19 -2.56 -16.55
N THR A 57 3.41 -3.87 -16.72
CA THR A 57 2.43 -4.89 -16.37
C THR A 57 2.13 -4.89 -14.87
N ASN A 58 3.12 -4.67 -14.01
CA ASN A 58 2.93 -4.52 -12.56
C ASN A 58 2.13 -3.25 -12.21
N LEU A 59 2.40 -2.12 -12.86
CA LEU A 59 1.63 -0.88 -12.70
C LEU A 59 0.16 -1.09 -13.10
N LEU A 60 -0.06 -1.66 -14.29
CA LEU A 60 -1.40 -2.01 -14.77
C LEU A 60 -2.04 -3.15 -13.96
N GLY A 61 -1.27 -3.94 -13.22
CA GLY A 61 -1.78 -4.98 -12.33
C GLY A 61 -1.99 -4.52 -10.88
N THR A 62 -1.97 -3.21 -10.61
CA THR A 62 -2.06 -2.68 -9.24
C THR A 62 -3.51 -2.55 -8.78
N TYR A 63 -3.81 -3.10 -7.60
CA TYR A 63 -5.07 -2.91 -6.89
C TYR A 63 -4.86 -2.15 -5.59
N VAL A 64 -5.82 -1.33 -5.19
CA VAL A 64 -5.80 -0.58 -3.93
C VAL A 64 -6.87 -1.15 -3.01
N VAL A 65 -6.47 -1.55 -1.81
CA VAL A 65 -7.35 -2.01 -0.74
C VAL A 65 -7.50 -0.90 0.28
N VAL A 66 -8.75 -0.47 0.48
CA VAL A 66 -9.14 0.63 1.36
C VAL A 66 -10.04 0.08 2.48
N PRO A 67 -9.49 -0.31 3.64
CA PRO A 67 -10.31 -0.69 4.78
C PRO A 67 -11.03 0.56 5.33
N ALA A 68 -12.32 0.43 5.62
CA ALA A 68 -13.14 1.54 6.10
C ALA A 68 -14.10 1.11 7.21
N TYR A 69 -14.16 1.88 8.29
CA TYR A 69 -15.14 1.73 9.36
C TYR A 69 -15.50 3.09 9.95
N ASN A 70 -16.74 3.53 9.70
CA ASN A 70 -17.24 4.84 10.12
C ASN A 70 -16.33 6.01 9.66
N GLU A 71 -16.14 6.13 8.34
CA GLU A 71 -15.33 7.14 7.66
C GLU A 71 -16.12 8.00 6.65
N GLU A 72 -17.42 8.22 6.89
CA GLU A 72 -18.27 9.02 5.99
C GLU A 72 -17.73 10.42 5.69
N LYS A 73 -16.95 10.99 6.60
CA LYS A 73 -16.39 12.35 6.50
C LYS A 73 -15.20 12.45 5.57
N THR A 74 -14.46 11.36 5.36
CA THR A 74 -13.15 11.37 4.70
C THR A 74 -13.11 10.48 3.47
N ILE A 75 -13.84 9.36 3.47
CA ILE A 75 -13.75 8.35 2.41
C ILE A 75 -14.05 8.91 1.02
N GLY A 76 -15.00 9.84 0.90
CA GLY A 76 -15.36 10.45 -0.39
C GLY A 76 -14.16 11.13 -1.05
N LYS A 77 -13.44 11.96 -0.28
CA LYS A 77 -12.24 12.67 -0.77
C LYS A 77 -11.09 11.70 -1.07
N VAL A 78 -10.87 10.72 -0.20
CA VAL A 78 -9.82 9.70 -0.40
C VAL A 78 -10.06 8.93 -1.71
N LEU A 79 -11.31 8.54 -1.99
CA LEU A 79 -11.64 7.84 -3.22
C LEU A 79 -11.51 8.74 -4.46
N ASP A 80 -11.82 10.02 -4.37
CA ASP A 80 -11.61 10.96 -5.48
C ASP A 80 -10.13 11.02 -5.86
N GLU A 81 -9.23 11.19 -4.88
CA GLU A 81 -7.78 11.21 -5.11
C GLU A 81 -7.26 9.87 -5.68
N LEU A 82 -7.80 8.73 -5.21
CA LEU A 82 -7.41 7.41 -5.71
C LEU A 82 -7.86 7.17 -7.15
N ILE A 83 -9.07 7.61 -7.53
CA ILE A 83 -9.64 7.40 -8.87
C ILE A 83 -8.90 8.22 -9.94
N GLU A 84 -8.28 9.34 -9.58
CA GLU A 84 -7.41 10.08 -10.49
C GLU A 84 -6.18 9.25 -10.94
N VAL A 85 -5.75 8.29 -10.13
CA VAL A 85 -4.54 7.50 -10.35
C VAL A 85 -4.85 6.08 -10.80
N PHE A 86 -5.85 5.44 -10.18
CA PHE A 86 -6.19 4.05 -10.40
C PHE A 86 -7.59 3.92 -11.00
N PRO A 87 -7.79 3.00 -11.97
CA PRO A 87 -9.13 2.66 -12.45
C PRO A 87 -10.07 2.28 -11.28
N PRO A 88 -11.34 2.76 -11.27
CA PRO A 88 -12.28 2.47 -10.19
C PRO A 88 -12.46 0.97 -9.89
N ASP A 89 -12.42 0.12 -10.92
CA ASP A 89 -12.52 -1.34 -10.82
C ASP A 89 -11.32 -2.01 -10.13
N ARG A 90 -10.25 -1.26 -9.87
CA ARG A 90 -9.05 -1.71 -9.13
C ARG A 90 -8.98 -1.17 -7.72
N ILE A 91 -9.94 -0.32 -7.32
CA ILE A 91 -10.08 0.16 -5.95
C ILE A 91 -11.10 -0.74 -5.26
N ILE A 92 -10.73 -1.24 -4.08
CA ILE A 92 -11.48 -2.19 -3.28
C ILE A 92 -11.69 -1.58 -1.90
N VAL A 93 -12.86 -1.02 -1.67
CA VAL A 93 -13.28 -0.60 -0.34
C VAL A 93 -13.81 -1.80 0.41
N VAL A 94 -13.26 -2.05 1.60
CA VAL A 94 -13.79 -3.05 2.52
C VAL A 94 -14.49 -2.31 3.66
N ASN A 95 -15.81 -2.20 3.57
CA ASN A 95 -16.66 -1.64 4.61
C ASN A 95 -16.81 -2.64 5.75
N ASP A 96 -16.15 -2.39 6.88
CA ASP A 96 -16.10 -3.30 8.02
C ASP A 96 -17.31 -3.14 8.96
N GLY A 97 -18.51 -3.14 8.38
CA GLY A 97 -19.78 -3.04 9.11
C GLY A 97 -20.07 -1.64 9.67
N SER A 98 -19.78 -0.58 8.91
CA SER A 98 -20.06 0.81 9.33
C SER A 98 -21.55 1.04 9.61
N SER A 99 -21.84 1.90 10.59
CA SER A 99 -23.19 2.35 10.95
C SER A 99 -23.55 3.72 10.35
N ASP A 100 -22.60 4.34 9.65
CA ASP A 100 -22.72 5.66 9.02
C ASP A 100 -22.84 5.54 7.49
N ARG A 101 -22.72 6.67 6.76
CA ARG A 101 -22.86 6.68 5.29
C ARG A 101 -21.63 6.20 4.51
N THR A 102 -20.63 5.61 5.16
CA THR A 102 -19.38 5.14 4.51
C THR A 102 -19.64 4.27 3.28
N GLU A 103 -20.51 3.27 3.39
CA GLU A 103 -20.81 2.35 2.29
C GLU A 103 -21.52 3.05 1.12
N GLU A 104 -22.50 3.88 1.43
CA GLU A 104 -23.28 4.64 0.44
C GLU A 104 -22.34 5.54 -0.38
N ILE A 105 -21.46 6.28 0.31
CA ILE A 105 -20.50 7.16 -0.32
C ILE A 105 -19.54 6.36 -1.19
N ALA A 106 -18.98 5.26 -0.68
CA ALA A 106 -18.05 4.43 -1.46
C ALA A 106 -18.71 3.87 -2.73
N LYS A 107 -19.94 3.34 -2.63
CA LYS A 107 -20.69 2.84 -3.79
C LYS A 107 -20.96 3.94 -4.82
N SER A 108 -21.24 5.16 -4.38
CA SER A 108 -21.47 6.30 -5.28
C SER A 108 -20.27 6.64 -6.17
N LYS A 109 -19.04 6.25 -5.77
CA LYS A 109 -17.81 6.46 -6.52
C LYS A 109 -17.52 5.40 -7.59
N GLY A 110 -18.36 4.35 -7.71
CA GLY A 110 -18.21 3.31 -8.73
C GLY A 110 -17.05 2.33 -8.51
N VAL A 111 -16.48 2.30 -7.29
CA VAL A 111 -15.42 1.36 -6.89
C VAL A 111 -15.99 0.02 -6.43
N ASN A 112 -15.16 -1.01 -6.28
CA ASN A 112 -15.61 -2.26 -5.66
C ASN A 112 -15.83 -2.04 -4.17
N VAL A 113 -16.99 -2.43 -3.66
CA VAL A 113 -17.30 -2.36 -2.23
C VAL A 113 -17.64 -3.75 -1.70
N ILE A 114 -16.93 -4.19 -0.67
CA ILE A 114 -17.17 -5.45 0.03
C ILE A 114 -17.56 -5.11 1.47
N THR A 115 -18.73 -5.57 1.91
CA THR A 115 -19.26 -5.24 3.24
C THR A 115 -19.20 -6.46 4.16
N HIS A 116 -18.61 -6.30 5.33
CA HIS A 116 -18.73 -7.25 6.43
C HIS A 116 -20.03 -7.03 7.19
N LEU A 117 -20.72 -8.12 7.53
CA LEU A 117 -21.94 -8.08 8.34
C LEU A 117 -21.70 -7.67 9.79
N ILE A 118 -20.49 -7.93 10.29
CA ILE A 118 -20.04 -7.53 11.63
C ILE A 118 -18.66 -6.88 11.50
N ASN A 119 -18.35 -5.93 12.38
CA ASN A 119 -17.01 -5.36 12.44
C ASN A 119 -15.99 -6.46 12.82
N ARG A 120 -15.09 -6.76 11.89
CA ARG A 120 -14.01 -7.75 12.06
C ARG A 120 -12.69 -7.10 12.44
N GLY A 121 -12.60 -5.78 12.42
CA GLY A 121 -11.38 -5.03 12.65
C GLY A 121 -10.52 -4.91 11.39
N LEU A 122 -9.49 -4.06 11.48
CA LEU A 122 -8.57 -3.73 10.39
C LEU A 122 -7.96 -4.97 9.71
N GLY A 123 -7.59 -5.98 10.48
CA GLY A 123 -6.99 -7.19 9.94
C GLY A 123 -7.97 -8.06 9.16
N GLY A 124 -9.21 -8.16 9.64
CA GLY A 124 -10.30 -8.78 8.88
C GLY A 124 -10.55 -8.05 7.57
N ALA A 125 -10.63 -6.72 7.60
CA ALA A 125 -10.86 -5.90 6.41
C ALA A 125 -9.73 -6.02 5.38
N LEU A 126 -8.47 -5.90 5.82
CA LEU A 126 -7.29 -6.09 4.98
C LEU A 126 -7.23 -7.50 4.40
N GLY A 127 -7.51 -8.53 5.20
CA GLY A 127 -7.55 -9.92 4.75
C GLY A 127 -8.55 -10.14 3.62
N THR A 128 -9.78 -9.63 3.77
CA THR A 128 -10.82 -9.69 2.74
C THR A 128 -10.40 -8.96 1.47
N GLY A 129 -9.89 -7.73 1.58
CA GLY A 129 -9.47 -6.93 0.43
C GLY A 129 -8.30 -7.55 -0.34
N ILE A 130 -7.28 -8.03 0.37
CA ILE A 130 -6.12 -8.72 -0.23
C ILE A 130 -6.57 -10.00 -0.93
N ALA A 131 -7.44 -10.80 -0.30
CA ALA A 131 -7.97 -12.02 -0.91
C ALA A 131 -8.77 -11.71 -2.19
N TYR A 132 -9.59 -10.66 -2.19
CA TYR A 132 -10.32 -10.21 -3.37
C TYR A 132 -9.38 -9.75 -4.49
N ALA A 133 -8.37 -8.93 -4.17
CA ALA A 133 -7.37 -8.47 -5.13
C ALA A 133 -6.63 -9.66 -5.78
N LEU A 134 -6.20 -10.64 -4.98
CA LEU A 134 -5.56 -11.86 -5.49
C LEU A 134 -6.49 -12.67 -6.40
N LYS A 135 -7.78 -12.79 -6.07
CA LYS A 135 -8.77 -13.44 -6.93
C LYS A 135 -8.97 -12.70 -8.26
N LYS A 136 -8.71 -11.40 -8.31
CA LYS A 136 -8.72 -10.55 -9.50
C LYS A 136 -7.36 -10.49 -10.22
N ASN A 137 -6.44 -11.39 -9.90
CA ASN A 137 -5.09 -11.48 -10.47
C ASN A 137 -4.27 -10.19 -10.29
N ALA A 138 -4.46 -9.49 -9.16
CA ALA A 138 -3.58 -8.39 -8.79
C ALA A 138 -2.11 -8.83 -8.83
N ARG A 139 -1.24 -7.99 -9.39
CA ARG A 139 0.22 -8.14 -9.38
C ARG A 139 0.85 -7.37 -8.23
N ILE A 140 0.26 -6.22 -7.90
CA ILE A 140 0.66 -5.34 -6.81
C ILE A 140 -0.60 -4.98 -6.01
N ILE A 141 -0.49 -4.97 -4.69
CA ILE A 141 -1.57 -4.58 -3.79
C ILE A 141 -1.07 -3.42 -2.93
N VAL A 142 -1.76 -2.28 -3.01
CA VAL A 142 -1.53 -1.12 -2.15
C VAL A 142 -2.59 -1.14 -1.05
N THR A 143 -2.20 -0.98 0.21
CA THR A 143 -3.14 -0.70 1.30
C THR A 143 -3.14 0.80 1.57
N PHE A 144 -4.33 1.40 1.69
CA PHE A 144 -4.48 2.84 1.83
C PHE A 144 -5.63 3.15 2.80
N ASP A 145 -5.38 3.94 3.84
CA ASP A 145 -6.37 4.21 4.89
C ASP A 145 -7.45 5.20 4.41
N ALA A 146 -8.69 4.98 4.85
CA ALA A 146 -9.85 5.80 4.48
C ALA A 146 -9.98 7.12 5.26
N ASP A 147 -9.09 7.39 6.22
CA ASP A 147 -9.16 8.54 7.15
C ASP A 147 -8.49 9.82 6.61
N GLY A 148 -7.83 9.73 5.46
CA GLY A 148 -7.15 10.86 4.80
C GLY A 148 -5.78 11.20 5.38
N GLN A 149 -5.14 10.31 6.16
CA GLN A 149 -3.79 10.54 6.69
C GLN A 149 -2.66 10.29 5.68
N HIS A 150 -2.97 9.66 4.54
CA HIS A 150 -2.00 9.32 3.51
C HIS A 150 -2.17 10.17 2.26
N LEU A 151 -1.04 10.52 1.63
CA LEU A 151 -0.98 11.23 0.37
C LEU A 151 -0.82 10.25 -0.79
N ILE A 152 -1.53 10.50 -1.89
CA ILE A 152 -1.45 9.68 -3.09
C ILE A 152 -0.05 9.70 -3.71
N GLU A 153 0.66 10.82 -3.65
CA GLU A 153 2.03 10.95 -4.14
C GLU A 153 3.00 10.08 -3.35
N ASP A 154 2.74 9.89 -2.06
CA ASP A 154 3.55 9.01 -1.23
C ASP A 154 3.26 7.53 -1.54
N ALA A 155 1.99 7.17 -1.82
CA ALA A 155 1.67 5.83 -2.30
C ALA A 155 2.43 5.48 -3.59
N LEU A 156 2.49 6.41 -4.55
CA LEU A 156 3.24 6.25 -5.80
C LEU A 156 4.75 6.01 -5.56
N LYS A 157 5.36 6.71 -4.59
CA LYS A 157 6.77 6.49 -4.21
C LYS A 157 6.97 5.14 -3.53
N VAL A 158 6.07 4.75 -2.63
CA VAL A 158 6.14 3.47 -1.90
C VAL A 158 5.97 2.29 -2.85
N MET A 159 5.20 2.46 -3.94
CA MET A 159 5.03 1.43 -4.98
C MET A 159 6.31 1.09 -5.73
N LYS A 160 7.14 2.10 -6.01
CA LYS A 160 8.34 1.98 -6.85
C LYS A 160 9.21 0.74 -6.59
N PRO A 161 9.73 0.51 -5.37
CA PRO A 161 10.58 -0.65 -5.13
C PRO A 161 9.89 -2.00 -5.34
N VAL A 162 8.57 -2.09 -5.20
CA VAL A 162 7.82 -3.34 -5.40
C VAL A 162 7.51 -3.57 -6.87
N VAL A 163 7.09 -2.51 -7.57
CA VAL A 163 6.82 -2.53 -9.02
C VAL A 163 8.09 -2.87 -9.82
N GLU A 164 9.24 -2.33 -9.42
CA GLU A 164 10.56 -2.63 -10.02
C GLU A 164 11.12 -4.00 -9.61
N GLY A 165 10.37 -4.81 -8.85
CA GLY A 165 10.82 -6.12 -8.37
C GLY A 165 11.98 -6.09 -7.37
N LYS A 166 12.34 -4.91 -6.87
CA LYS A 166 13.44 -4.71 -5.90
C LYS A 166 13.04 -5.07 -4.48
N ALA A 167 11.76 -5.16 -4.18
CA ALA A 167 11.20 -5.57 -2.90
C ALA A 167 9.88 -6.34 -3.09
N ASN A 168 9.49 -7.13 -2.09
CA ASN A 168 8.23 -7.85 -2.04
C ASN A 168 7.19 -7.14 -1.13
N LEU A 169 7.68 -6.35 -0.17
CA LEU A 169 6.88 -5.52 0.71
C LEU A 169 7.59 -4.16 0.88
N ALA A 170 6.88 -3.07 0.59
CA ALA A 170 7.31 -1.73 0.91
C ALA A 170 6.36 -1.09 1.93
N ILE A 171 6.91 -0.38 2.90
CA ILE A 171 6.15 0.27 3.96
C ILE A 171 6.44 1.76 3.89
N GLY A 172 5.39 2.58 3.83
CA GLY A 172 5.54 4.03 3.93
C GLY A 172 5.88 4.39 5.37
N SER A 173 7.09 4.86 5.65
CA SER A 173 7.52 5.22 7.00
C SER A 173 7.45 6.72 7.23
N ARG A 174 6.61 7.14 8.19
CA ARG A 174 6.54 8.54 8.65
C ARG A 174 7.77 8.92 9.48
N LEU A 175 8.42 7.93 10.11
CA LEU A 175 9.61 8.14 10.94
C LEU A 175 10.90 8.33 10.14
N LYS A 176 10.93 7.87 8.88
CA LYS A 176 12.02 8.15 7.93
C LYS A 176 11.78 9.40 7.07
N GLY A 177 10.60 10.01 7.19
CA GLY A 177 10.23 11.27 6.56
C GLY A 177 10.43 12.48 7.48
N ASP A 178 9.76 13.60 7.18
CA ASP A 178 9.75 14.76 8.06
C ASP A 178 8.91 14.46 9.31
N THR A 179 9.56 14.48 10.47
CA THR A 179 8.95 14.16 11.78
C THR A 179 8.41 15.39 12.51
N SER A 180 8.52 16.58 11.89
CA SER A 180 8.16 17.88 12.50
C SER A 180 6.72 17.98 13.02
N GLN A 181 5.78 17.25 12.41
CA GLN A 181 4.35 17.30 12.75
C GLN A 181 3.88 16.12 13.63
N MET A 182 4.77 15.19 14.02
CA MET A 182 4.38 13.96 14.71
C MET A 182 4.30 14.15 16.24
N PRO A 183 3.15 13.89 16.89
CA PRO A 183 3.06 13.95 18.34
C PRO A 183 3.99 12.94 19.02
N LEU A 184 4.85 13.42 19.93
CA LEU A 184 5.82 12.59 20.68
C LEU A 184 5.15 11.40 21.41
N ILE A 185 3.89 11.55 21.83
CA ILE A 185 3.12 10.50 22.51
C ILE A 185 2.77 9.31 21.58
N LYS A 186 2.53 9.56 20.28
CA LYS A 186 2.28 8.51 19.27
C LYS A 186 3.57 7.74 18.94
N ARG A 187 4.72 8.42 19.01
CA ARG A 187 6.07 7.81 18.90
C ARG A 187 6.34 6.80 20.02
N ILE A 188 5.97 7.11 21.26
CA ILE A 188 6.17 6.23 22.41
C ILE A 188 5.15 5.08 22.41
N GLY A 189 3.90 5.33 22.01
CA GLY A 189 2.86 4.30 21.91
C GLY A 189 3.17 3.17 20.91
N ASN A 190 3.86 3.50 19.80
CA ASN A 190 4.26 2.51 18.78
C ASN A 190 5.54 1.72 19.15
N PHE A 191 6.35 2.24 20.07
CA PHE A 191 7.65 1.66 20.42
C PHE A 191 7.55 0.19 20.90
N GLY A 192 6.52 -0.16 21.68
CA GLY A 192 6.32 -1.54 22.16
C GLY A 192 6.03 -2.53 21.02
N LEU A 193 5.26 -2.11 20.01
CA LEU A 193 4.95 -2.93 18.83
C LEU A 193 6.14 -2.99 17.86
N ASP A 194 6.90 -1.90 17.75
CA ASP A 194 8.13 -1.86 16.95
C ASP A 194 9.21 -2.79 17.52
N VAL A 195 9.36 -2.85 18.86
CA VAL A 195 10.26 -3.78 19.56
C VAL A 195 9.84 -5.22 19.32
N ILE A 196 8.55 -5.55 19.44
CA ILE A 196 8.05 -6.90 19.17
C ILE A 196 8.25 -7.27 17.71
N THR A 197 7.96 -6.36 16.79
CA THR A 197 8.16 -6.60 15.36
C THR A 197 9.65 -6.80 15.07
N ALA A 198 10.54 -6.01 15.66
CA ALA A 198 11.98 -6.18 15.51
C ALA A 198 12.46 -7.54 16.03
N ILE A 199 11.93 -8.00 17.18
CA ILE A 199 12.25 -9.31 17.77
C ILE A 199 11.74 -10.45 16.88
N PHE A 200 10.49 -10.40 16.41
CA PHE A 200 9.89 -11.51 15.66
C PHE A 200 10.19 -11.52 14.16
N ALA A 201 10.41 -10.35 13.56
CA ALA A 201 10.78 -10.23 12.15
C ALA A 201 12.31 -10.31 11.94
N MET A 202 13.11 -10.29 13.02
CA MET A 202 14.58 -10.13 13.00
C MET A 202 15.05 -8.98 12.09
N LYS A 203 14.18 -7.99 11.88
CA LYS A 203 14.40 -6.83 11.04
C LYS A 203 13.75 -5.63 11.69
N TYR A 204 14.52 -4.56 11.84
CA TYR A 204 13.99 -3.30 12.30
C TYR A 204 13.19 -2.63 11.18
N VAL A 205 11.90 -2.45 11.41
CA VAL A 205 11.02 -1.59 10.61
C VAL A 205 10.65 -0.42 11.50
N SER A 206 10.96 0.80 11.06
CA SER A 206 10.77 2.01 11.85
C SER A 206 9.31 2.38 12.07
N ASP A 207 8.40 2.15 11.11
CA ASP A 207 6.97 2.49 11.24
C ASP A 207 6.10 1.28 10.94
N THR A 208 6.03 0.34 11.88
CA THR A 208 5.30 -0.92 11.69
C THR A 208 3.80 -0.73 11.51
N GLN A 209 3.27 0.35 12.06
CA GLN A 209 1.84 0.66 12.12
C GLN A 209 1.34 1.53 10.95
N SER A 210 2.19 1.88 9.98
CA SER A 210 1.76 2.66 8.82
C SER A 210 0.75 1.91 7.96
N GLY A 211 -0.44 2.47 7.75
CA GLY A 211 -1.48 1.89 6.89
C GLY A 211 -1.09 1.82 5.41
N LEU A 212 -0.17 2.67 4.97
CA LEU A 212 0.35 2.70 3.60
C LEU A 212 1.42 1.63 3.37
N ARG A 213 1.03 0.55 2.70
CA ARG A 213 1.92 -0.56 2.33
C ARG A 213 1.71 -0.94 0.88
N VAL A 214 2.77 -1.47 0.28
CA VAL A 214 2.71 -2.06 -1.06
C VAL A 214 3.26 -3.47 -1.02
N ILE A 215 2.48 -4.43 -1.49
CA ILE A 215 2.74 -5.86 -1.37
C ILE A 215 2.73 -6.46 -2.78
N SER A 216 3.77 -7.22 -3.15
CA SER A 216 3.72 -7.99 -4.38
C SER A 216 2.73 -9.14 -4.25
N ALA A 217 2.10 -9.56 -5.34
CA ALA A 217 1.16 -10.68 -5.32
C ALA A 217 1.79 -11.97 -4.77
N GLU A 218 3.06 -12.22 -5.10
CA GLU A 218 3.83 -13.36 -4.58
C GLU A 218 3.98 -13.32 -3.06
N CYS A 219 4.19 -12.13 -2.49
CA CYS A 219 4.29 -11.91 -1.06
C CYS A 219 2.92 -12.10 -0.41
N ALA A 220 1.88 -11.47 -0.97
CA ALA A 220 0.51 -11.53 -0.48
C ALA A 220 -0.02 -12.98 -0.43
N LYS A 221 0.27 -13.80 -1.45
CA LYS A 221 -0.11 -15.24 -1.49
C LYS A 221 0.49 -16.06 -0.34
N LYS A 222 1.63 -15.63 0.22
CA LYS A 222 2.33 -16.32 1.32
C LYS A 222 1.90 -15.80 2.70
N ILE A 223 1.16 -14.71 2.76
CA ILE A 223 0.73 -14.07 4.01
C ILE A 223 -0.74 -14.39 4.23
N ARG A 224 -1.00 -15.38 5.09
CA ARG A 224 -2.36 -15.60 5.62
C ARG A 224 -2.56 -14.70 6.83
N ILE A 225 -3.38 -13.66 6.74
CA ILE A 225 -3.71 -12.83 7.92
C ILE A 225 -4.57 -13.66 8.89
N THR A 226 -4.20 -13.64 10.17
CA THR A 226 -4.87 -14.38 11.25
C THR A 226 -5.26 -13.47 12.41
N CYS A 227 -4.66 -12.28 12.51
CA CYS A 227 -5.10 -11.26 13.45
C CYS A 227 -6.22 -10.43 12.81
N ASP A 228 -7.38 -10.40 13.46
CA ASP A 228 -8.54 -9.64 13.00
C ASP A 228 -8.41 -8.13 13.28
N ARG A 229 -7.60 -7.72 14.27
CA ARG A 229 -7.51 -6.33 14.76
C ARG A 229 -6.12 -5.71 14.51
N TYR A 230 -5.78 -4.65 15.25
CA TYR A 230 -4.61 -3.78 15.03
C TYR A 230 -3.24 -4.50 14.91
N ALA A 231 -3.09 -5.68 15.51
CA ALA A 231 -1.86 -6.48 15.41
C ALA A 231 -1.51 -6.92 13.96
N VAL A 232 -2.46 -6.81 13.02
CA VAL A 232 -2.26 -7.18 11.60
C VAL A 232 -1.06 -6.47 10.97
N SER A 233 -0.82 -5.22 11.34
CA SER A 233 0.30 -4.41 10.88
C SER A 233 1.65 -5.10 11.10
N SER A 234 1.87 -5.59 12.32
CA SER A 234 3.06 -6.34 12.70
C SER A 234 3.04 -7.76 12.12
N GLU A 235 1.87 -8.40 12.09
CA GLU A 235 1.70 -9.75 11.54
C GLU A 235 2.14 -9.84 10.07
N ILE A 236 1.75 -8.88 9.24
CA ILE A 236 2.13 -8.82 7.82
C ILE A 236 3.66 -8.78 7.69
N ILE A 237 4.33 -7.94 8.48
CA ILE A 237 5.80 -7.77 8.46
C ILE A 237 6.48 -9.06 8.90
N VAL A 238 6.05 -9.64 10.02
CA VAL A 238 6.61 -10.89 10.56
C VAL A 238 6.42 -12.04 9.58
N LYS A 239 5.24 -12.18 8.97
CA LYS A 239 4.97 -13.23 7.97
C LYS A 239 5.75 -13.01 6.68
N ALA A 240 5.88 -11.77 6.21
CA ALA A 240 6.73 -11.46 5.06
C ALA A 240 8.20 -11.86 5.35
N ALA A 241 8.72 -11.49 6.52
CA ALA A 241 10.09 -11.81 6.94
C ALA A 241 10.32 -13.33 7.04
N LYS A 242 9.40 -14.07 7.69
CA LYS A 242 9.44 -15.54 7.78
C LYS A 242 9.42 -16.22 6.41
N ASN A 243 8.71 -15.65 5.44
CA ASN A 243 8.68 -16.11 4.06
C ASN A 243 9.85 -15.60 3.19
N LYS A 244 10.91 -15.07 3.82
CA LYS A 244 12.12 -14.54 3.16
C LYS A 244 11.83 -13.44 2.13
N CYS A 245 10.72 -12.72 2.29
CA CYS A 245 10.37 -11.61 1.42
C CYS A 245 11.30 -10.42 1.70
N LYS A 246 11.70 -9.71 0.64
CA LYS A 246 12.49 -8.50 0.76
C LYS A 246 11.59 -7.33 1.17
N ILE A 247 11.86 -6.76 2.34
CA ILE A 247 11.09 -5.67 2.94
C ILE A 247 11.92 -4.39 2.88
N VAL A 248 11.31 -3.28 2.45
CA VAL A 248 11.92 -1.95 2.44
C VAL A 248 11.00 -0.92 3.06
N GLU A 249 11.57 0.18 3.53
CA GLU A 249 10.81 1.33 4.00
C GLU A 249 11.07 2.51 3.08
N VAL A 250 10.01 3.23 2.72
CA VAL A 250 10.06 4.43 1.89
C VAL A 250 9.56 5.60 2.72
N PRO A 251 10.32 6.71 2.84
CA PRO A 251 9.87 7.89 3.57
C PRO A 251 8.54 8.45 3.04
N ILE A 252 7.61 8.77 3.93
CA ILE A 252 6.34 9.42 3.60
C ILE A 252 6.09 10.61 4.53
N LYS A 253 5.23 11.54 4.11
CA LYS A 253 4.76 12.65 4.95
C LYS A 253 3.61 12.16 5.84
N ALA A 254 3.56 12.68 7.06
CA ALA A 254 2.42 12.46 7.94
C ALA A 254 1.42 13.63 7.79
N VAL A 255 0.19 13.32 7.35
CA VAL A 255 -0.90 14.31 7.32
C VAL A 255 -1.73 14.13 8.57
N TYR A 256 -1.78 15.17 9.41
CA TYR A 256 -2.62 15.19 10.60
C TYR A 256 -3.74 16.20 10.44
N THR A 257 -4.98 15.71 10.37
CA THR A 257 -6.20 16.53 10.48
C THR A 257 -6.71 16.50 11.92
N GLU A 258 -7.50 17.51 12.35
CA GLU A 258 -8.13 17.52 13.67
C GLU A 258 -8.96 16.25 13.95
N TYR A 259 -9.64 15.73 12.91
CA TYR A 259 -10.39 14.48 12.97
C TYR A 259 -9.46 13.28 13.24
N SER A 260 -8.37 13.18 12.48
CA SER A 260 -7.40 12.09 12.58
C SER A 260 -6.51 12.16 13.84
N MET A 261 -6.49 13.30 14.52
CA MET A 261 -5.80 13.48 15.80
C MET A 261 -6.63 12.99 16.97
N LYS A 262 -7.97 13.06 16.87
CA LYS A 262 -8.91 12.49 17.84
C LYS A 262 -9.04 10.98 17.70
N LYS A 263 -8.76 10.43 16.50
CA LYS A 263 -8.62 8.98 16.26
C LYS A 263 -7.17 8.53 16.48
N GLY A 264 -6.99 7.44 17.21
CA GLY A 264 -5.67 6.87 17.50
C GLY A 264 -5.71 5.97 18.73
N THR A 265 -4.79 5.01 18.78
CA THR A 265 -4.70 4.07 19.90
C THR A 265 -4.36 4.79 21.19
N ASN A 266 -5.16 4.54 22.23
CA ASN A 266 -4.73 4.80 23.60
C ASN A 266 -3.48 3.97 23.87
N VAL A 267 -2.42 4.60 24.36
CA VAL A 267 -1.09 3.99 24.61
C VAL A 267 -1.19 2.67 25.40
N ILE A 268 -2.17 2.58 26.32
CA ILE A 268 -2.46 1.40 27.15
C ILE A 268 -2.92 0.20 26.30
N GLU A 269 -3.69 0.44 25.25
CA GLU A 269 -4.20 -0.60 24.35
C GLU A 269 -3.09 -1.16 23.46
N GLY A 270 -2.19 -0.30 22.99
CA GLY A 270 -0.97 -0.71 22.28
C GLY A 270 -0.06 -1.61 23.12
N ILE A 271 0.13 -1.27 24.41
CA ILE A 271 0.90 -2.07 25.37
C ILE A 271 0.23 -3.43 25.64
N LYS A 272 -1.10 -3.47 25.79
CA LYS A 272 -1.84 -4.74 25.99
C LYS A 272 -1.72 -5.67 24.79
N ILE A 273 -1.83 -5.13 23.57
CA ILE A 273 -1.67 -5.91 22.33
C ILE A 273 -0.25 -6.46 22.22
N ALA A 274 0.75 -5.63 22.52
CA ALA A 274 2.15 -6.03 22.57
C ALA A 274 2.37 -7.21 23.55
N LEU A 275 1.88 -7.10 24.78
CA LEU A 275 1.96 -8.18 25.78
C LEU A 275 1.26 -9.47 25.32
N ASN A 276 0.07 -9.38 24.71
CA ASN A 276 -0.64 -10.55 24.21
C ASN A 276 0.11 -11.24 23.06
N LEU A 277 0.68 -10.47 22.14
CA LEU A 277 1.50 -11.03 21.04
C LEU A 277 2.76 -11.72 21.54
N LEU A 278 3.42 -11.16 22.57
CA LEU A 278 4.56 -11.81 23.23
C LEU A 278 4.14 -13.14 23.87
N LEU A 279 3.05 -13.14 24.64
CA LEU A 279 2.55 -14.34 25.32
C LEU A 279 2.15 -15.45 24.33
N ASP A 280 1.49 -15.10 23.22
CA ASP A 280 1.09 -16.06 22.19
C ASP A 280 2.29 -16.66 21.45
N ALA A 281 3.37 -15.89 21.30
CA ALA A 281 4.59 -16.38 20.68
C ALA A 281 5.38 -17.34 21.57
N PHE A 282 5.29 -17.22 22.90
CA PHE A 282 5.87 -18.18 23.85
C PHE A 282 4.99 -19.43 24.06
N ARG A 283 3.75 -19.41 23.57
CA ARG A 283 2.81 -20.56 23.64
C ARG A 283 2.87 -21.49 22.42
N ARG A 284 3.69 -21.19 21.41
CA ARG A 284 3.92 -22.02 20.23
C ARG A 284 5.33 -22.59 20.27
#